data_AF-A0A937MPQ7-F1
#
_entry.id   AF-A0A937MPQ7-F1
#
_cell.length_a   1.000
_cell.length_b   1.000
_cell.length_c   1.000
_cell.angle_alpha   90.00
_cell.angle_beta   90.00
_cell.angle_gamma   90.00
#
_symmetry.space_group_name_H-M   'P 1'
#
loop_
_entity.id
_entity.type
_entity.pdbx_description
1 polymer ?
#
loop_
_entity_poly.entity_id
_entity_poly.type
_entity_poly.pdbx_seq_one_letter_code
_entity_poly.pdbx_strand_id
1 'polypeptide(L)'
;MVSETVRKIEGLLSEAVDLQKDCVKRICVECESPCCSRVHYLFNEKDILFLKLSGRKSRWRRELFTRKGCWFVGDQGCTLDPGSRPFICHTYICDNLKMDMIRCDSGLPALLEGKFKIIGEMRSQLWAEYLDEKI
;
A
#
# COMPACT_ATOMS: atom_id res chain seq x y z
N MET A 1 1.52 -16.80 -16.61
CA MET A 1 2.67 -16.20 -15.86
C MET A 1 2.18 -15.19 -14.83
N VAL A 2 1.13 -14.44 -15.17
CA VAL A 2 0.42 -13.50 -14.30
C VAL A 2 0.13 -14.01 -12.87
N SER A 3 -0.39 -15.23 -12.72
CA SER A 3 -0.72 -15.81 -11.40
C SER A 3 0.51 -15.98 -10.49
N GLU A 4 1.69 -16.21 -11.05
CA GLU A 4 2.93 -16.31 -10.26
C GLU A 4 3.40 -14.92 -9.81
N THR A 5 3.38 -13.94 -10.71
CA THR A 5 3.73 -12.54 -10.42
C THR A 5 2.85 -11.96 -9.33
N VAL A 6 1.53 -12.20 -9.38
CA VAL A 6 0.58 -11.80 -8.33
C VAL A 6 0.96 -12.39 -6.97
N ARG A 7 1.20 -13.70 -6.89
CA ARG A 7 1.57 -14.38 -5.62
C ARG A 7 2.88 -13.84 -5.03
N LYS A 8 3.88 -13.54 -5.88
CA LYS A 8 5.15 -12.95 -5.43
C LYS A 8 4.95 -11.54 -4.86
N ILE A 9 4.15 -10.71 -5.53
CA ILE A 9 3.80 -9.38 -5.03
C ILE A 9 3.08 -9.50 -3.68
N GLU A 10 2.11 -10.40 -3.55
CA GLU A 10 1.39 -10.62 -2.28
C GLU A 10 2.32 -11.02 -1.14
N GLY A 11 3.26 -11.94 -1.37
CA GLY A 11 4.23 -12.35 -0.37
C GLY A 11 5.11 -11.18 0.10
N LEU A 12 5.72 -10.46 -0.85
CA LEU A 12 6.57 -9.30 -0.54
C LEU A 12 5.79 -8.18 0.16
N LEU A 13 4.54 -7.95 -0.24
CA LEU A 13 3.69 -6.94 0.38
C LEU A 13 3.31 -7.34 1.80
N SER A 14 3.00 -8.62 2.04
CA SER A 14 2.72 -9.14 3.39
C SER A 14 3.92 -8.92 4.31
N GLU A 15 5.12 -9.26 3.85
CA GLU A 15 6.36 -9.02 4.61
C GLU A 15 6.57 -7.53 4.91
N ALA A 16 6.37 -6.66 3.92
CA ALA A 16 6.49 -5.22 4.12
C ALA A 16 5.46 -4.69 5.13
N VAL A 17 4.22 -5.17 5.07
CA VAL A 17 3.17 -4.84 6.05
C VAL A 17 3.58 -5.27 7.45
N ASP A 18 4.10 -6.49 7.60
CA ASP A 18 4.54 -7.00 8.89
C ASP A 18 5.69 -6.19 9.49
N LEU A 19 6.62 -5.72 8.65
CA LEU A 19 7.72 -4.84 9.05
C LEU A 19 7.23 -3.43 9.45
N GLN A 20 6.14 -2.95 8.85
CA GLN A 20 5.62 -1.59 9.08
C GLN A 20 4.60 -1.50 10.23
N LYS A 21 3.86 -2.58 10.52
CA LYS A 21 2.60 -2.52 11.30
C LYS A 21 2.74 -1.85 12.65
N ASP A 22 3.82 -2.10 13.39
CA ASP A 22 3.99 -1.56 14.74
C ASP A 22 4.35 -0.07 14.73
N CYS A 23 5.21 0.34 13.78
CA CYS A 23 5.55 1.75 13.60
C CYS A 23 4.32 2.56 13.15
N VAL A 24 3.57 2.02 12.18
CA VAL A 24 2.33 2.65 11.69
C VAL A 24 1.29 2.75 12.81
N LYS A 25 1.12 1.71 13.62
CA LYS A 25 0.16 1.73 14.74
C LYS A 25 0.53 2.80 15.77
N ARG A 26 1.81 2.94 16.11
CA ARG A 26 2.28 3.96 17.07
C ARG A 26 2.15 5.39 16.53
N ILE A 27 2.50 5.60 15.26
CA ILE A 27 2.63 6.95 14.70
C ILE A 27 1.33 7.44 14.07
N CYS A 28 0.66 6.61 13.26
CA CYS A 28 -0.45 7.09 12.44
C CYS A 28 -1.77 7.21 13.22
N VAL A 29 -2.00 6.36 14.22
CA VAL A 29 -3.24 6.38 15.02
C VAL A 29 -3.30 7.62 15.91
N GLU A 30 -2.18 7.98 16.52
CA GLU A 30 -2.06 9.13 17.44
C GLU A 30 -1.73 10.44 16.69
N CYS A 31 -1.65 10.43 15.36
CA CYS A 31 -1.29 11.62 14.60
C CYS A 31 -2.47 12.59 14.51
N GLU A 32 -2.34 13.79 15.06
CA GLU A 32 -3.37 14.85 14.99
C GLU A 32 -3.64 15.33 13.55
N SER A 33 -2.67 15.17 12.66
CA SER A 33 -2.77 15.58 11.26
C SER A 33 -2.21 14.49 10.33
N PRO A 34 -2.90 13.34 10.20
CA PRO A 34 -2.40 12.21 9.43
C PRO A 34 -2.38 12.55 7.94
N CYS A 35 -1.40 12.04 7.19
CA CYS A 35 -1.32 12.26 5.75
C CYS A 35 -2.61 11.84 5.01
N CYS A 36 -3.29 10.80 5.52
CA CYS A 36 -4.59 10.35 5.01
C CYS A 36 -5.67 11.43 5.04
N SER A 37 -5.60 12.45 5.90
CA SER A 37 -6.59 13.54 5.93
C SER A 37 -6.45 14.54 4.77
N ARG A 38 -5.31 14.53 4.08
CA ARG A 38 -4.95 15.55 3.06
C ARG A 38 -4.93 14.99 1.64
N VAL A 39 -4.99 13.68 1.47
CA VAL A 39 -4.84 13.01 0.18
C VAL A 39 -6.17 12.58 -0.38
N HIS A 40 -6.29 12.60 -1.71
CA HIS A 40 -7.42 12.10 -2.46
C HIS A 40 -6.91 11.18 -3.57
N TYR A 41 -7.73 10.20 -3.96
CA TYR A 41 -7.49 9.34 -5.13
C TYR A 41 -6.08 8.72 -5.19
N LEU A 42 -5.83 7.72 -4.34
CA LEU A 42 -4.49 7.11 -4.17
C LEU A 42 -4.22 5.91 -5.09
N PHE A 43 -5.24 5.39 -5.77
CA PHE A 43 -5.12 4.19 -6.60
C PHE A 43 -4.74 4.56 -8.04
N ASN A 44 -3.69 3.90 -8.55
CA ASN A 44 -3.35 3.92 -9.97
C ASN A 44 -3.77 2.63 -10.68
N GLU A 45 -3.61 2.59 -11.99
CA GLU A 45 -4.02 1.48 -12.85
C GLU A 45 -3.36 0.15 -12.43
N LYS A 46 -2.10 0.19 -11.99
CA LYS A 46 -1.38 -1.00 -11.52
C LYS A 46 -1.93 -1.51 -10.19
N ASP A 47 -2.39 -0.62 -9.29
CA ASP A 47 -3.10 -1.03 -8.07
C ASP A 47 -4.41 -1.73 -8.43
N ILE A 48 -5.20 -1.13 -9.33
CA ILE A 48 -6.48 -1.69 -9.75
C ILE A 48 -6.29 -3.06 -10.42
N LEU A 49 -5.28 -3.19 -11.28
CA LEU A 49 -4.93 -4.45 -11.92
C LEU A 49 -4.55 -5.52 -10.90
N PHE A 50 -3.65 -5.19 -9.97
CA PHE A 50 -3.22 -6.12 -8.91
C PHE A 50 -4.39 -6.59 -8.04
N LEU A 51 -5.27 -5.68 -7.61
CA LEU A 51 -6.45 -6.06 -6.84
C LEU A 51 -7.38 -7.00 -7.60
N LYS A 52 -7.63 -6.70 -8.88
CA LYS A 52 -8.48 -7.53 -9.74
C LYS A 52 -7.92 -8.94 -9.88
N LEU A 53 -6.61 -9.06 -10.14
CA LEU A 53 -5.96 -10.34 -10.41
C LEU A 53 -5.67 -11.16 -9.14
N SER A 54 -5.54 -10.52 -7.98
CA SER A 54 -5.46 -11.20 -6.68
C SER A 54 -6.82 -11.67 -6.14
N GLY A 55 -7.92 -11.41 -6.85
CA GLY A 55 -9.27 -11.73 -6.39
C GLY A 55 -9.76 -10.86 -5.23
N ARG A 56 -9.00 -9.82 -4.88
CA ARG A 56 -9.38 -8.87 -3.82
C ARG A 56 -10.49 -7.96 -4.34
N LYS A 57 -11.67 -8.10 -3.74
CA LYS A 57 -12.80 -7.22 -4.07
C LYS A 57 -12.52 -5.84 -3.52
N SER A 58 -12.48 -4.88 -4.43
CA SER A 58 -12.44 -3.49 -4.06
C SER A 58 -13.81 -3.03 -3.55
N ARG A 59 -13.88 -2.64 -2.28
CA ARG A 59 -15.10 -2.07 -1.69
C ARG A 59 -15.19 -0.58 -2.04
N TRP A 60 -15.39 -0.26 -3.31
CA TRP A 60 -15.66 1.11 -3.72
C TRP A 60 -17.13 1.44 -3.43
N ARG A 61 -17.41 2.24 -2.39
CA ARG A 61 -18.76 2.80 -2.18
C ARG A 61 -18.82 4.20 -2.77
N ARG A 62 -19.82 4.44 -3.63
CA ARG A 62 -20.05 5.72 -4.31
C ARG A 62 -20.38 6.86 -3.35
N GLU A 63 -20.84 6.56 -2.14
CA GLU A 63 -21.14 7.55 -1.11
C GLU A 63 -19.89 8.26 -0.54
N LEU A 64 -18.70 7.72 -0.79
CA LEU A 64 -17.45 8.25 -0.22
C LEU A 64 -16.90 9.47 -0.99
N PHE A 65 -17.39 9.75 -2.20
CA PHE A 65 -16.83 10.78 -3.10
C PHE A 65 -16.95 12.23 -2.58
N THR A 66 -17.73 12.49 -1.52
CA THR A 66 -17.98 13.84 -0.99
C THR A 66 -17.10 14.22 0.21
N ARG A 67 -16.32 13.29 0.76
CA ARG A 67 -15.50 13.52 1.96
C ARG A 67 -14.12 14.10 1.60
N LYS A 68 -13.64 15.08 2.37
CA LYS A 68 -12.24 15.58 2.35
C LYS A 68 -11.27 14.53 2.92
N GLY A 69 -10.09 14.39 2.31
CA GLY A 69 -9.12 13.36 2.62
C GLY A 69 -9.44 11.97 2.05
N CYS A 70 -8.69 10.97 2.51
CA CYS A 70 -8.77 9.59 2.06
C CYS A 70 -10.11 8.99 2.48
N TRP A 71 -10.82 8.42 1.53
CA TRP A 71 -12.14 7.82 1.77
C TRP A 71 -12.12 6.57 2.63
N PHE A 72 -10.95 5.96 2.79
CA PHE A 72 -10.76 4.74 3.55
C PHE A 72 -10.28 4.98 4.97
N VAL A 73 -9.99 6.22 5.39
CA VAL A 73 -9.65 6.47 6.80
C VAL A 73 -10.93 6.60 7.64
N GLY A 74 -11.11 5.70 8.61
CA GLY A 74 -12.14 5.78 9.63
C GLY A 74 -11.57 6.22 10.98
N ASP A 75 -12.43 6.28 12.00
CA ASP A 75 -12.06 6.75 13.35
C ASP A 75 -11.04 5.85 14.05
N GLN A 76 -10.90 4.60 13.59
CA GLN A 76 -9.94 3.61 14.10
C GLN A 76 -8.80 3.33 13.11
N GLY A 77 -8.58 4.24 12.15
CA GLY A 77 -7.58 4.09 11.09
C GLY A 77 -8.15 3.58 9.77
N CYS A 78 -7.27 3.10 8.90
CA CYS A 78 -7.64 2.69 7.55
C CYS A 78 -8.54 1.45 7.53
N THR A 79 -9.70 1.54 6.89
CA THR A 79 -10.68 0.45 6.74
C THR A 79 -10.29 -0.57 5.67
N LEU A 80 -9.24 -0.31 4.88
CA LEU A 80 -8.71 -1.29 3.93
C LEU A 80 -7.79 -2.28 4.65
N ASP A 81 -8.01 -3.55 4.35
CA ASP A 81 -7.03 -4.61 4.57
C ASP A 81 -5.67 -4.16 4.00
N PRO A 82 -4.54 -4.37 4.70
CA PRO A 82 -3.23 -3.91 4.24
C PRO A 82 -2.88 -4.36 2.83
N GLY A 83 -3.19 -5.60 2.44
CA GLY A 83 -2.93 -6.09 1.09
C GLY A 83 -3.86 -5.50 0.01
N SER A 84 -4.89 -4.76 0.42
CA SER A 84 -5.81 -4.06 -0.48
C SER A 84 -5.53 -2.56 -0.59
N ARG A 85 -4.52 -2.04 0.13
CA ARG A 85 -4.13 -0.63 0.08
C ARG A 85 -3.36 -0.34 -1.22
N PRO A 86 -3.46 0.89 -1.75
CA PRO A 86 -2.67 1.26 -2.91
C PRO A 86 -1.19 1.31 -2.53
N PHE A 87 -0.30 1.07 -3.49
CA PHE A 87 1.13 0.92 -3.20
C PHE A 87 1.75 2.14 -2.53
N ILE A 88 1.25 3.33 -2.85
CA ILE A 88 1.66 4.59 -2.21
C ILE A 88 1.43 4.58 -0.69
N CYS A 89 0.43 3.87 -0.19
CA CYS A 89 0.20 3.73 1.26
C CYS A 89 1.31 2.93 1.97
N HIS A 90 2.09 2.15 1.22
CA HIS A 90 3.24 1.41 1.75
C HIS A 90 4.54 2.17 1.55
N THR A 91 4.71 2.81 0.39
CA THR A 91 5.98 3.46 0.02
C THR A 91 6.11 4.88 0.53
N TYR A 92 5.00 5.57 0.83
CA TYR A 92 5.05 6.88 1.45
C TYR A 92 5.37 6.75 2.95
N ILE A 93 6.58 7.14 3.32
CA ILE A 93 7.04 7.21 4.71
C ILE A 93 7.28 8.68 5.06
N CYS A 94 6.42 9.26 5.92
CA CYS A 94 6.65 10.61 6.44
C CYS A 94 7.78 10.63 7.48
N ASP A 95 8.29 11.81 7.80
CA ASP A 95 9.43 11.97 8.71
C ASP A 95 9.19 11.34 10.09
N ASN A 96 8.01 11.55 10.68
CA ASN A 96 7.67 10.95 11.98
C ASN A 96 7.72 9.41 11.94
N LEU A 97 7.18 8.81 10.86
CA LEU A 97 7.20 7.36 10.69
C LEU A 97 8.63 6.86 10.43
N LYS A 98 9.41 7.59 9.64
CA LYS A 98 10.81 7.27 9.34
C LYS A 98 11.67 7.29 10.61
N MET A 99 11.50 8.32 11.45
CA MET A 99 12.21 8.42 12.73
C MET A 99 11.85 7.27 13.68
N ASP A 100 10.57 6.88 13.75
CA ASP A 100 10.14 5.75 14.57
C ASP A 100 10.71 4.42 14.07
N MET A 101 10.73 4.21 12.74
CA MET A 101 11.36 3.05 12.11
C MET A 101 12.84 2.97 12.45
N ILE A 102 13.60 4.07 12.27
CA ILE A 102 15.04 4.14 12.59
C ILE A 102 15.30 3.84 14.06
N ARG A 103 14.44 4.33 14.96
CA ARG A 103 14.56 4.09 16.40
C ARG A 103 14.39 2.62 16.77
N CYS A 104 13.52 1.91 16.06
CA CYS A 104 13.29 0.48 16.28
C CYS A 104 14.40 -0.37 15.67
N ASP A 105 14.79 -0.04 14.43
CA ASP A 105 15.85 -0.68 13.69
C ASP A 105 16.37 0.29 12.62
N SER A 106 17.63 0.70 12.75
CA SER A 106 18.26 1.63 11.79
C SER A 106 18.34 1.08 10.36
N GLY A 107 18.31 -0.25 10.18
CA GLY A 107 18.32 -0.92 8.88
C GLY A 107 16.93 -1.07 8.26
N LEU A 108 15.85 -0.90 9.03
CA LEU A 108 14.48 -1.12 8.58
C LEU A 108 14.09 -0.24 7.37
N PRO A 109 14.40 1.07 7.32
CA PRO A 109 14.07 1.89 6.15
C PRO A 109 14.73 1.38 4.86
N ALA A 110 16.01 1.01 4.91
CA ALA A 110 16.74 0.50 3.75
C ALA A 110 16.21 -0.86 3.29
N LEU A 111 15.85 -1.73 4.25
CA LEU A 111 15.21 -3.02 3.97
C LEU A 111 13.87 -2.84 3.25
N LEU A 112 13.02 -1.93 3.75
CA LEU A 112 11.74 -1.62 3.14
C LEU A 112 11.90 -1.01 1.74
N GLU A 113 12.83 -0.07 1.57
CA GLU A 113 13.14 0.54 0.27
C GLU A 113 13.53 -0.51 -0.77
N GLY A 114 14.41 -1.45 -0.42
CA GLY A 114 14.78 -2.57 -1.28
C GLY A 114 13.58 -3.44 -1.67
N LYS A 115 12.72 -3.79 -0.71
CA LYS A 115 11.48 -4.54 -0.99
C LYS A 115 10.53 -3.78 -1.90
N PHE A 116 10.33 -2.47 -1.67
CA PHE A 116 9.45 -1.65 -2.48
C PHE A 116 9.95 -1.48 -3.91
N LYS A 117 11.27 -1.42 -4.12
CA LYS A 117 11.84 -1.44 -5.47
C LYS A 117 11.44 -2.71 -6.22
N ILE A 118 11.61 -3.88 -5.60
CA ILE A 118 11.25 -5.18 -6.19
C ILE A 118 9.74 -5.25 -6.47
N ILE A 119 8.90 -4.83 -5.52
CA ILE A 119 7.44 -4.80 -5.71
C ILE A 119 7.07 -3.86 -6.88
N GLY A 120 7.70 -2.69 -6.98
CA GLY A 120 7.46 -1.73 -8.06
C GLY A 120 7.82 -2.28 -9.45
N GLU A 121 8.94 -3.00 -9.55
CA GLU A 121 9.37 -3.71 -10.76
C GLU A 121 8.36 -4.81 -11.11
N MET A 122 7.99 -5.67 -10.15
CA MET A 122 7.01 -6.74 -10.36
C MET A 122 5.63 -6.22 -10.76
N ARG A 123 5.18 -5.09 -10.20
CA ARG A 123 3.92 -4.43 -10.62
C ARG A 123 3.98 -3.94 -12.06
N SER A 124 5.15 -3.54 -12.54
CA SER A 124 5.36 -3.14 -13.93
C SER A 124 5.41 -4.35 -14.85
N GLN A 125 6.04 -5.45 -14.40
CA GLN A 125 6.00 -6.74 -15.08
C GLN A 125 4.57 -7.28 -15.20
N LEU A 126 3.80 -7.27 -14.10
CA LEU A 126 2.40 -7.70 -14.09
C LEU A 126 1.56 -6.95 -15.13
N TRP A 127 1.81 -5.64 -15.27
CA TRP A 127 1.15 -4.81 -16.28
C TRP A 127 1.50 -5.25 -17.71
N ALA A 128 2.78 -5.47 -18.00
CA ALA A 128 3.23 -5.96 -19.30
C ALA A 128 2.64 -7.34 -19.62
N GLU A 129 2.75 -8.30 -18.69
CA GLU A 129 2.19 -9.66 -18.83
C GLU A 129 0.68 -9.63 -19.09
N TYR A 130 -0.06 -8.75 -18.41
CA TYR A 130 -1.50 -8.62 -18.62
C TYR A 130 -1.86 -8.08 -20.01
N LEU A 131 -1.06 -7.16 -20.56
CA LEU A 131 -1.28 -6.63 -21.90
C LEU A 131 -0.94 -7.68 -22.96
N ASP A 132 0.16 -8.41 -22.78
CA ASP A 132 0.62 -9.44 -23.72
C ASP A 132 -0.33 -10.67 -23.75
N GLU A 133 -0.94 -11.05 -22.62
CA GLU A 133 -1.96 -12.12 -22.58
C GLU A 133 -3.32 -11.70 -23.20
N LYS A 134 -3.49 -10.42 -23.55
CA LYS A 134 -4.75 -9.85 -24.07
C LYS A 134 -4.69 -9.41 -25.53
N ILE A 135 -3.54 -9.56 -26.19
CA ILE A 135 -3.33 -9.37 -27.63
C ILE A 135 -3.33 -10.75 -28.30
#